data_AF-A0A3A8HQ36-F1
#
_entry.id   AF-A0A3A8HQ36-F1
#
_cell.length_a   1.000
_cell.length_b   1.000
_cell.length_c   1.000
_cell.angle_alpha   90.00
_cell.angle_beta   90.00
_cell.angle_gamma   90.00
#
_symmetry.space_group_name_H-M   'P 1'
#
loop_
_entity.id
_entity.type
_entity.pdbx_description
1 polymer ?
#
loop_
_entity_poly.entity_id
_entity_poly.type
_entity_poly.pdbx_seq_one_letter_code
_entity_poly.pdbx_strand_id
1 'polypeptide(L)'
;MKRLGSVGLMLGVLTLGGSFGCADEKEEKAKEHRVKGTNFLADKNYAEAVKEYEESLKIDPNQEKVWEKKAFAHMQAGQTEEAAQAALKLLDYAKTPAEKADVYRNVAAMYAKSGPLDKAKQYFEECLKINPKDTDALGWIAEVHSQRGGARSMSAPAVPAELELALKTYDQVIAINPDLPNPYLNKRVVMFKYIEHEKALQQAAEQEAIEAATPPKPEKGKKAVVDPQAAERVAAAKASAAAHAKRVEELTAQANEATKQFGEATKRAKAAQASGATK
;
A
#
# COMPACT_ATOMS: atom_id res chain seq x y z
N MET A 1 49.79 30.40 -84.51
CA MET A 1 49.40 29.23 -83.68
C MET A 1 48.59 29.74 -82.48
N LYS A 2 47.78 28.94 -81.77
CA LYS A 2 47.55 27.48 -81.92
C LYS A 2 46.11 27.18 -82.41
N ARG A 3 45.13 27.02 -81.50
CA ARG A 3 43.71 26.61 -81.69
C ARG A 3 42.96 26.80 -80.36
N LEU A 4 41.62 26.76 -80.45
CA LEU A 4 40.57 26.74 -79.41
C LEU A 4 40.85 25.92 -78.13
N GLY A 5 40.11 26.24 -77.06
CA GLY A 5 39.94 25.39 -75.88
C GLY A 5 38.91 25.92 -74.86
N SER A 6 37.61 25.81 -75.16
CA SER A 6 36.53 26.16 -74.23
C SER A 6 36.15 24.97 -73.33
N VAL A 7 36.38 25.10 -72.02
CA VAL A 7 35.93 24.20 -70.93
C VAL A 7 35.81 25.07 -69.68
N GLY A 8 34.82 24.95 -68.78
CA GLY A 8 33.63 24.10 -68.72
C GLY A 8 33.02 24.27 -67.32
N LEU A 9 31.73 24.63 -67.25
CA LEU A 9 31.06 24.95 -65.99
C LEU A 9 30.84 23.67 -65.15
N MET A 10 31.43 23.59 -63.95
CA MET A 10 31.01 22.60 -62.93
C MET A 10 30.38 23.30 -61.73
N LEU A 11 29.05 23.40 -61.77
CA LEU A 11 28.22 23.58 -60.58
C LEU A 11 28.33 22.31 -59.72
N GLY A 12 29.18 22.36 -58.70
CA GLY A 12 29.23 21.33 -57.66
C GLY A 12 27.98 21.40 -56.78
N VAL A 13 26.89 20.76 -57.21
CA VAL A 13 25.70 20.56 -56.37
C VAL A 13 26.06 19.54 -55.30
N LEU A 14 26.51 20.03 -54.14
CA LEU A 14 26.61 19.26 -52.92
C LEU A 14 25.20 18.91 -52.44
N THR A 15 24.69 17.77 -52.90
CA THR A 15 23.47 17.17 -52.36
C THR A 15 23.74 16.73 -50.92
N LEU A 16 23.29 17.53 -49.96
CA LEU A 16 23.05 17.11 -48.58
C LEU A 16 21.88 16.10 -48.59
N GLY A 17 22.18 14.87 -49.04
CA GLY A 17 21.25 13.76 -49.14
C GLY A 17 20.76 13.35 -47.76
N GLY A 18 19.45 13.49 -47.56
CA GLY A 18 18.81 13.47 -46.25
C GLY A 18 19.08 12.24 -45.38
N SER A 19 19.31 12.52 -44.10
CA SER A 19 19.09 11.56 -43.00
C SER A 19 17.81 11.86 -42.19
N PHE A 20 17.02 12.88 -42.59
CA PHE A 20 15.81 13.30 -41.88
C PHE A 20 14.64 12.30 -42.05
N GLY A 21 14.38 11.82 -43.27
CA GLY A 21 13.16 11.05 -43.56
C GLY A 21 12.95 9.77 -42.74
N CYS A 22 14.00 9.00 -42.46
CA CYS A 22 13.87 7.72 -41.74
C CYS A 22 13.74 7.86 -40.21
N ALA A 23 14.00 9.05 -39.64
CA ALA A 23 13.74 9.33 -38.23
C ALA A 23 12.28 9.73 -38.04
N ASP A 24 11.83 10.71 -38.84
CA ASP A 24 10.46 11.24 -38.82
C ASP A 24 9.41 10.15 -39.07
N GLU A 25 9.67 9.22 -40.01
CA GLU A 25 8.79 8.07 -40.31
C GLU A 25 8.63 7.12 -39.11
N LYS A 26 9.70 6.90 -38.33
CA LYS A 26 9.64 6.04 -37.14
C LYS A 26 8.87 6.71 -36.01
N GLU A 27 9.08 8.01 -35.79
CA GLU A 27 8.38 8.76 -34.76
C GLU A 27 6.86 8.78 -35.04
N GLU A 28 6.45 9.09 -36.27
CA GLU A 28 5.03 9.06 -36.65
C GLU A 28 4.42 7.65 -36.56
N LYS A 29 5.18 6.59 -36.87
CA LYS A 29 4.70 5.21 -36.68
C LYS A 29 4.56 4.82 -35.20
N ALA A 30 5.50 5.20 -34.35
CA ALA A 30 5.39 4.99 -32.89
C ALA A 30 4.15 5.73 -32.33
N LYS A 31 3.92 6.95 -32.81
CA LYS A 31 2.77 7.79 -32.48
C LYS A 31 1.44 7.23 -32.98
N GLU A 32 1.39 6.64 -34.18
CA GLU A 32 0.20 5.93 -34.70
C GLU A 32 -0.22 4.79 -33.76
N HIS A 33 0.73 3.92 -33.41
CA HIS A 33 0.51 2.83 -32.44
C HIS A 33 0.08 3.37 -31.06
N ARG A 34 0.70 4.45 -30.56
CA ARG A 34 0.27 5.13 -29.31
C ARG A 34 -1.17 5.63 -29.36
N VAL A 35 -1.61 6.17 -30.50
CA VAL A 35 -2.99 6.64 -30.70
C VAL A 35 -3.96 5.46 -30.73
N LYS A 36 -3.66 4.39 -31.50
CA LYS A 36 -4.46 3.16 -31.53
C LYS A 36 -4.62 2.56 -30.13
N GLY A 37 -3.52 2.43 -29.38
CA GLY A 37 -3.56 1.94 -28.00
C GLY A 37 -4.41 2.82 -27.08
N THR A 38 -4.39 4.14 -27.28
CA THR A 38 -5.23 5.08 -26.52
C THR A 38 -6.72 4.95 -26.86
N ASN A 39 -7.06 4.67 -28.12
CA ASN A 39 -8.45 4.41 -28.53
C ASN A 39 -8.94 3.08 -27.94
N PHE A 40 -8.18 2.00 -28.08
CA PHE A 40 -8.51 0.71 -27.45
C PHE A 40 -8.65 0.81 -25.93
N LEU A 41 -7.82 1.63 -25.27
CA LEU A 41 -7.94 1.89 -23.83
C LEU A 41 -9.26 2.60 -23.46
N ALA A 42 -9.70 3.55 -24.27
CA ALA A 42 -10.98 4.23 -24.09
C ALA A 42 -12.18 3.28 -24.31
N ASP A 43 -12.06 2.39 -25.30
CA ASP A 43 -13.03 1.33 -25.60
C ASP A 43 -13.00 0.17 -24.58
N LYS A 44 -12.08 0.19 -23.61
CA LYS A 44 -11.82 -0.86 -22.60
C LYS A 44 -11.31 -2.19 -23.18
N ASN A 45 -10.82 -2.17 -24.41
CA ASN A 45 -10.13 -3.28 -25.08
C ASN A 45 -8.66 -3.32 -24.60
N TYR A 46 -8.45 -3.73 -23.35
CA TYR A 46 -7.18 -3.55 -22.66
C TYR A 46 -6.02 -4.38 -23.26
N ALA A 47 -6.30 -5.56 -23.81
CA ALA A 47 -5.29 -6.42 -24.43
C ALA A 47 -4.75 -5.82 -25.74
N GLU A 48 -5.64 -5.30 -26.58
CA GLU A 48 -5.33 -4.57 -27.80
C GLU A 48 -4.60 -3.26 -27.47
N ALA A 49 -5.01 -2.55 -26.42
CA ALA A 49 -4.32 -1.35 -25.94
C ALA A 49 -2.86 -1.66 -25.55
N VAL A 50 -2.63 -2.70 -24.74
CA VAL A 50 -1.28 -3.19 -24.38
C VAL A 50 -0.45 -3.50 -25.62
N LYS A 51 -1.01 -4.26 -26.58
CA LYS A 51 -0.29 -4.65 -27.80
C LYS A 51 0.14 -3.44 -28.64
N GLU A 52 -0.75 -2.47 -28.84
CA GLU A 52 -0.41 -1.25 -29.59
C GLU A 52 0.59 -0.37 -28.82
N TYR A 53 0.52 -0.30 -27.49
CA TYR A 53 1.57 0.34 -26.69
C TYR A 53 2.91 -0.39 -26.78
N GLU A 54 2.94 -1.71 -26.90
CA GLU A 54 4.17 -2.47 -27.13
C GLU A 54 4.79 -2.22 -28.49
N GLU A 55 4.00 -2.17 -29.57
CA GLU A 55 4.53 -1.79 -30.90
C GLU A 55 5.05 -0.34 -30.91
N SER A 56 4.36 0.58 -30.21
CA SER A 56 4.86 1.95 -30.02
C SER A 56 6.22 1.98 -29.28
N LEU A 57 6.33 1.26 -28.16
CA LEU A 57 7.54 1.21 -27.32
C LEU A 57 8.71 0.44 -27.95
N LYS A 58 8.45 -0.47 -28.90
CA LYS A 58 9.50 -1.12 -29.70
C LYS A 58 10.16 -0.15 -30.70
N ILE A 59 9.41 0.86 -31.17
CA ILE A 59 9.89 1.84 -32.14
C ILE A 59 10.54 3.03 -31.42
N ASP A 60 9.88 3.57 -30.40
CA ASP A 60 10.43 4.58 -29.50
C ASP A 60 10.19 4.15 -28.02
N PRO A 61 11.24 3.68 -27.32
CA PRO A 61 11.13 3.24 -25.93
C PRO A 61 11.02 4.42 -24.93
N ASN A 62 11.32 5.65 -25.35
CA ASN A 62 11.49 6.82 -24.48
C ASN A 62 10.17 7.57 -24.19
N GLN A 63 9.04 6.86 -24.21
CA GLN A 63 7.71 7.43 -24.07
C GLN A 63 7.09 7.20 -22.67
N GLU A 64 7.44 8.05 -21.71
CA GLU A 64 6.92 8.03 -20.32
C GLU A 64 5.40 7.80 -20.23
N LYS A 65 4.61 8.60 -20.96
CA LYS A 65 3.13 8.51 -20.98
C LYS A 65 2.59 7.22 -21.59
N VAL A 66 3.40 6.48 -22.36
CA VAL A 66 3.02 5.17 -22.91
C VAL A 66 3.28 4.07 -21.88
N TRP A 67 4.38 4.15 -21.13
CA TRP A 67 4.62 3.27 -19.98
C TRP A 67 3.51 3.40 -18.92
N GLU A 68 3.11 4.62 -18.57
CA GLU A 68 1.98 4.89 -17.67
C GLU A 68 0.68 4.25 -18.18
N LYS A 69 0.32 4.49 -19.45
CA LYS A 69 -0.89 3.94 -20.07
C LYS A 69 -0.86 2.42 -20.21
N LYS A 70 0.30 1.83 -20.51
CA LYS A 70 0.50 0.39 -20.56
C LYS A 70 0.30 -0.24 -19.17
N ALA A 71 0.86 0.37 -18.12
CA ALA A 71 0.66 -0.08 -16.74
C ALA A 71 -0.81 -0.04 -16.33
N PHE A 72 -1.52 1.05 -16.66
CA PHE A 72 -2.96 1.16 -16.42
C PHE A 72 -3.77 0.12 -17.21
N ALA A 73 -3.46 -0.11 -18.50
CA ALA A 73 -4.13 -1.12 -19.31
C ALA A 73 -3.97 -2.54 -18.72
N HIS A 74 -2.75 -2.91 -18.31
CA HIS A 74 -2.50 -4.17 -17.61
C HIS A 74 -3.27 -4.28 -16.28
N MET A 75 -3.32 -3.22 -15.45
CA MET A 75 -4.12 -3.23 -14.21
C MET A 75 -5.60 -3.49 -14.48
N GLN A 76 -6.14 -2.88 -15.54
CA GLN A 76 -7.53 -3.05 -15.91
C GLN A 76 -7.83 -4.41 -16.55
N ALA A 77 -6.82 -5.07 -17.12
CA ALA A 77 -6.85 -6.48 -17.55
C ALA A 77 -6.60 -7.49 -16.40
N GLY A 78 -6.36 -7.03 -15.16
CA GLY A 78 -6.01 -7.88 -14.01
C GLY A 78 -4.54 -8.36 -13.97
N GLN A 79 -3.74 -7.97 -14.96
CA GLN A 79 -2.33 -8.35 -15.15
C GLN A 79 -1.43 -7.52 -14.24
N THR A 80 -1.44 -7.84 -12.95
CA THR A 80 -0.85 -6.99 -11.90
C THR A 80 0.67 -6.97 -11.94
N GLU A 81 1.33 -8.08 -12.31
CA GLU A 81 2.79 -8.15 -12.37
C GLU A 81 3.33 -7.34 -13.56
N GLU A 82 2.67 -7.48 -14.71
CA GLU A 82 2.97 -6.76 -15.95
C GLU A 82 2.70 -5.26 -15.81
N ALA A 83 1.62 -4.90 -15.09
CA ALA A 83 1.35 -3.52 -14.70
C ALA A 83 2.46 -2.93 -13.83
N ALA A 84 2.87 -3.66 -12.78
CA ALA A 84 3.95 -3.24 -11.90
C ALA A 84 5.28 -3.07 -12.66
N GLN A 85 5.62 -4.00 -13.57
CA GLN A 85 6.80 -3.91 -14.42
C GLN A 85 6.76 -2.69 -15.35
N ALA A 86 5.61 -2.41 -15.97
CA ALA A 86 5.43 -1.21 -16.81
C ALA A 86 5.45 0.09 -15.99
N ALA A 87 4.92 0.10 -14.76
CA ALA A 87 4.97 1.25 -13.87
C ALA A 87 6.38 1.50 -13.31
N LEU A 88 7.15 0.46 -13.02
CA LEU A 88 8.56 0.59 -12.58
C LEU A 88 9.45 1.22 -13.65
N LYS A 89 9.08 1.16 -14.94
CA LYS A 89 9.76 1.92 -16.00
C LYS A 89 9.67 3.43 -15.84
N LEU A 90 8.72 3.95 -15.07
CA LEU A 90 8.66 5.38 -14.74
C LEU A 90 9.83 5.83 -13.84
N LEU A 91 10.53 4.91 -13.17
CA LEU A 91 11.77 5.23 -12.44
C LEU A 91 12.89 5.73 -13.36
N ASP A 92 12.90 5.32 -14.64
CA ASP A 92 13.86 5.76 -15.65
C ASP A 92 13.64 7.26 -16.01
N TYR A 93 12.45 7.81 -15.72
CA TYR A 93 12.04 9.20 -16.02
C TYR A 93 11.98 10.10 -14.78
N ALA A 94 11.92 9.53 -13.58
CA ALA A 94 11.80 10.24 -12.31
C ALA A 94 13.09 11.02 -11.96
N LYS A 95 13.00 12.36 -11.96
CA LYS A 95 14.14 13.30 -11.84
C LYS A 95 14.46 13.64 -10.40
N THR A 96 13.48 13.51 -9.51
CA THR A 96 13.54 13.86 -8.09
C THR A 96 13.31 12.63 -7.20
N PRO A 97 13.74 12.66 -5.93
CA PRO A 97 13.38 11.62 -4.95
C PRO A 97 11.86 11.52 -4.75
N ALA A 98 11.13 12.64 -4.80
CA ALA A 98 9.67 12.66 -4.64
C ALA A 98 8.98 11.85 -5.76
N GLU A 99 9.30 12.11 -7.03
CA GLU A 99 8.75 11.34 -8.16
C GLU A 99 9.10 9.84 -8.07
N LYS A 100 10.29 9.48 -7.56
CA LYS A 100 10.66 8.07 -7.32
C LYS A 100 9.82 7.43 -6.22
N ALA A 101 9.56 8.16 -5.13
CA ALA A 101 8.67 7.71 -4.06
C ALA A 101 7.23 7.52 -4.58
N ASP A 102 6.72 8.44 -5.41
CA ASP A 102 5.41 8.33 -6.06
C ASP A 102 5.30 7.09 -6.95
N VAL A 103 6.34 6.77 -7.75
CA VAL A 103 6.35 5.54 -8.57
C VAL A 103 6.30 4.28 -7.70
N TYR A 104 7.10 4.20 -6.63
CA TYR A 104 7.03 3.07 -5.69
C TYR A 104 5.67 2.97 -4.99
N ARG A 105 5.09 4.10 -4.56
CA ARG A 105 3.74 4.15 -3.96
C ARG A 105 2.66 3.65 -4.94
N ASN A 106 2.75 4.02 -6.21
CA ASN A 106 1.82 3.59 -7.24
C ASN A 106 1.93 2.09 -7.52
N VAL A 107 3.15 1.55 -7.64
CA VAL A 107 3.39 0.10 -7.78
C VAL A 107 2.88 -0.67 -6.56
N ALA A 108 3.10 -0.15 -5.35
CA ALA A 108 2.59 -0.74 -4.13
C ALA A 108 1.06 -0.76 -4.08
N ALA A 109 0.39 0.33 -4.49
CA ALA A 109 -1.06 0.43 -4.57
C ALA A 109 -1.66 -0.54 -5.62
N MET A 110 -0.94 -0.81 -6.72
CA MET A 110 -1.34 -1.84 -7.69
C MET A 110 -1.42 -3.22 -7.03
N TYR A 111 -0.38 -3.66 -6.31
CA TYR A 111 -0.40 -4.92 -5.57
C TYR A 111 -1.43 -4.93 -4.43
N ALA A 112 -1.61 -3.81 -3.71
CA ALA A 112 -2.59 -3.71 -2.64
C ALA A 112 -4.03 -3.91 -3.14
N LYS A 113 -4.36 -3.34 -4.32
CA LYS A 113 -5.66 -3.50 -4.98
C LYS A 113 -5.93 -4.93 -5.43
N SER A 114 -4.90 -5.65 -5.87
CA SER A 114 -5.02 -7.01 -6.44
C SER A 114 -4.87 -8.15 -5.43
N GLY A 115 -4.39 -7.87 -4.21
CA GLY A 115 -4.29 -8.86 -3.12
C GLY A 115 -2.88 -9.33 -2.70
N PRO A 116 -1.79 -9.24 -3.50
CA PRO A 116 -0.43 -9.56 -3.04
C PRO A 116 0.15 -8.56 -2.02
N LEU A 117 -0.39 -8.55 -0.80
CA LEU A 117 -0.05 -7.59 0.26
C LEU A 117 1.42 -7.57 0.66
N ASP A 118 2.14 -8.69 0.54
CA ASP A 118 3.57 -8.74 0.85
C ASP A 118 4.41 -7.96 -0.17
N LYS A 119 4.07 -8.05 -1.47
CA LYS A 119 4.67 -7.22 -2.51
C LYS A 119 4.27 -5.75 -2.34
N ALA A 120 3.01 -5.49 -2.00
CA ALA A 120 2.54 -4.12 -1.71
C ALA A 120 3.36 -3.49 -0.57
N LYS A 121 3.51 -4.22 0.56
CA LYS A 121 4.30 -3.81 1.72
C LYS A 121 5.74 -3.48 1.32
N GLN A 122 6.41 -4.35 0.55
CA GLN A 122 7.78 -4.12 0.08
C GLN A 122 7.93 -2.81 -0.70
N TYR A 123 7.03 -2.53 -1.65
CA TYR A 123 7.12 -1.29 -2.43
C TYR A 123 6.70 -0.04 -1.64
N PHE A 124 5.79 -0.15 -0.67
CA PHE A 124 5.54 0.93 0.29
C PHE A 124 6.77 1.18 1.17
N GLU A 125 7.54 0.16 1.55
CA GLU A 125 8.81 0.33 2.27
C GLU A 125 9.88 1.03 1.41
N GLU A 126 9.98 0.75 0.11
CA GLU A 126 10.85 1.52 -0.79
C GLU A 126 10.42 2.99 -0.91
N CYS A 127 9.11 3.28 -0.97
CA CYS A 127 8.58 4.64 -0.89
C CYS A 127 9.01 5.33 0.43
N LEU A 128 8.81 4.66 1.57
CA LEU A 128 9.10 5.23 2.90
C LEU A 128 10.58 5.42 3.20
N LYS A 129 11.50 4.69 2.54
CA LYS A 129 12.94 4.99 2.59
C LYS A 129 13.26 6.37 1.99
N ILE A 130 12.46 6.84 1.02
CA ILE A 130 12.68 8.10 0.31
C ILE A 130 11.84 9.22 0.92
N ASN A 131 10.57 8.95 1.23
CA ASN A 131 9.66 9.85 1.94
C ASN A 131 9.12 9.19 3.22
N PRO A 132 9.84 9.29 4.36
CA PRO A 132 9.40 8.69 5.63
C PRO A 132 8.09 9.25 6.22
N LYS A 133 7.51 10.27 5.58
CA LYS A 133 6.25 10.93 6.00
C LYS A 133 5.12 10.74 4.98
N ASP A 134 5.27 9.84 4.02
CA ASP A 134 4.19 9.51 3.08
C ASP A 134 3.00 8.86 3.83
N THR A 135 1.92 9.62 4.00
CA THR A 135 0.75 9.19 4.80
C THR A 135 -0.02 8.04 4.17
N ASP A 136 0.02 7.93 2.85
CA ASP A 136 -0.67 6.88 2.10
C ASP A 136 0.10 5.56 2.24
N ALA A 137 1.42 5.59 2.06
CA ALA A 137 2.29 4.43 2.26
C ALA A 137 2.25 3.95 3.73
N LEU A 138 2.37 4.85 4.71
CA LEU A 138 2.19 4.51 6.13
C LEU A 138 0.79 3.93 6.40
N GLY A 139 -0.26 4.52 5.82
CA GLY A 139 -1.64 4.04 5.96
C GLY A 139 -1.84 2.62 5.42
N TRP A 140 -1.19 2.27 4.31
CA TRP A 140 -1.21 0.91 3.76
C TRP A 140 -0.34 -0.07 4.54
N ILE A 141 0.84 0.34 5.05
CA ILE A 141 1.63 -0.49 5.97
C ILE A 141 0.82 -0.85 7.22
N ALA A 142 0.15 0.15 7.82
CA ALA A 142 -0.76 -0.06 8.95
C ALA A 142 -1.92 -1.00 8.60
N GLU A 143 -2.43 -0.93 7.36
CA GLU A 143 -3.49 -1.83 6.88
C GLU A 143 -3.01 -3.28 6.70
N VAL A 144 -1.79 -3.51 6.19
CA VAL A 144 -1.22 -4.86 6.10
C VAL A 144 -1.04 -5.46 7.50
N HIS A 145 -0.54 -4.68 8.46
CA HIS A 145 -0.46 -5.09 9.86
C HIS A 145 -1.84 -5.31 10.50
N SER A 146 -2.85 -4.49 10.17
CA SER A 146 -4.26 -4.67 10.61
C SER A 146 -4.86 -5.99 10.11
N GLN A 147 -4.57 -6.38 8.86
CA GLN A 147 -5.02 -7.66 8.30
C GLN A 147 -4.32 -8.86 8.95
N ARG A 148 -2.99 -8.81 9.08
CA ARG A 148 -2.19 -9.86 9.76
C ARG A 148 -2.52 -9.98 11.25
N GLY A 149 -2.87 -8.87 11.90
CA GLY A 149 -3.40 -8.80 13.26
C GLY A 149 -4.79 -9.44 13.44
N GLY A 150 -5.45 -9.82 12.34
CA GLY A 150 -6.79 -10.40 12.34
C GLY A 150 -7.93 -9.39 12.46
N ALA A 151 -7.65 -8.07 12.45
CA ALA A 151 -8.68 -7.04 12.66
C ALA A 151 -9.62 -6.85 11.47
N ARG A 152 -9.24 -7.33 10.28
CA ARG A 152 -10.11 -7.36 9.09
C ARG A 152 -10.88 -8.68 8.90
N SER A 153 -10.84 -9.60 9.88
CA SER A 153 -11.60 -10.85 9.84
C SER A 153 -12.28 -11.15 11.17
N MET A 154 -13.57 -11.46 11.10
CA MET A 154 -14.37 -11.85 12.28
C MET A 154 -13.87 -13.16 12.90
N SER A 155 -13.35 -14.08 12.09
CA SER A 155 -12.95 -15.44 12.53
C SER A 155 -11.45 -15.64 12.73
N ALA A 156 -10.60 -14.76 12.18
CA ALA A 156 -9.16 -14.87 12.41
C ALA A 156 -8.83 -14.63 13.89
N PRO A 157 -7.87 -15.36 14.50
CA PRO A 157 -7.36 -15.02 15.81
C PRO A 157 -6.68 -13.64 15.79
N ALA A 158 -6.66 -12.96 16.93
CA ALA A 158 -5.85 -11.77 17.10
C ALA A 158 -4.35 -12.14 17.11
N VAL A 159 -3.51 -11.34 16.47
CA VAL A 159 -2.04 -11.44 16.57
C VAL A 159 -1.53 -10.14 17.20
N PRO A 160 -1.30 -10.09 18.53
CA PRO A 160 -1.04 -8.85 19.25
C PRO A 160 0.11 -8.00 18.69
N ALA A 161 1.24 -8.62 18.33
CA ALA A 161 2.38 -7.90 17.76
C ALA A 161 2.05 -7.17 16.44
N GLU A 162 1.21 -7.77 15.58
CA GLU A 162 0.75 -7.16 14.34
C GLU A 162 -0.30 -6.05 14.61
N LEU A 163 -1.18 -6.25 15.60
CA LEU A 163 -2.12 -5.20 16.05
C LEU A 163 -1.37 -3.98 16.63
N GLU A 164 -0.35 -4.18 17.46
CA GLU A 164 0.48 -3.10 18.00
C GLU A 164 1.23 -2.32 16.92
N LEU A 165 1.80 -3.01 15.92
CA LEU A 165 2.42 -2.38 14.76
C LEU A 165 1.40 -1.55 13.98
N ALA A 166 0.19 -2.07 13.73
CA ALA A 166 -0.87 -1.33 13.05
C ALA A 166 -1.28 -0.06 13.83
N LEU A 167 -1.51 -0.17 15.15
CA LEU A 167 -1.86 0.98 15.99
C LEU A 167 -0.77 2.07 15.96
N LYS A 168 0.49 1.66 16.13
CA LYS A 168 1.65 2.56 16.10
C LYS A 168 1.79 3.27 14.75
N THR A 169 1.59 2.56 13.64
CA THR A 169 1.71 3.16 12.31
C THR A 169 0.52 4.08 12.00
N TYR A 170 -0.70 3.77 12.44
CA TYR A 170 -1.81 4.74 12.36
C TYR A 170 -1.55 6.01 13.18
N ASP A 171 -0.92 5.90 14.36
CA ASP A 171 -0.50 7.08 15.14
C ASP A 171 0.55 7.93 14.41
N GLN A 172 1.46 7.32 13.65
CA GLN A 172 2.38 8.07 12.79
C GLN A 172 1.62 8.85 11.69
N VAL A 173 0.64 8.23 11.03
CA VAL A 173 -0.19 8.92 10.02
C VAL A 173 -0.95 10.08 10.64
N ILE A 174 -1.58 9.87 11.80
CA ILE A 174 -2.34 10.89 12.55
C ILE A 174 -1.44 12.05 12.97
N ALA A 175 -0.22 11.78 13.42
CA ALA A 175 0.75 12.81 13.81
C ALA A 175 1.29 13.63 12.62
N ILE A 176 1.31 13.06 11.41
CA ILE A 176 1.71 13.76 10.18
C ILE A 176 0.54 14.58 9.61
N ASN A 177 -0.66 14.00 9.55
CA ASN A 177 -1.86 14.66 9.04
C ASN A 177 -3.11 14.27 9.85
N PRO A 178 -3.49 15.09 10.86
CA PRO A 178 -4.64 14.82 11.73
C PRO A 178 -6.00 15.17 11.07
N ASP A 179 -6.03 15.66 9.83
CA ASP A 179 -7.26 15.94 9.09
C ASP A 179 -7.76 14.72 8.29
N LEU A 180 -6.94 13.67 8.14
CA LEU A 180 -7.33 12.42 7.50
C LEU A 180 -8.30 11.63 8.41
N PRO A 181 -9.55 11.33 7.97
CA PRO A 181 -10.47 10.57 8.82
C PRO A 181 -10.12 9.07 8.88
N ASN A 182 -9.69 8.49 7.76
CA ASN A 182 -9.51 7.04 7.62
C ASN A 182 -8.55 6.40 8.65
N PRO A 183 -7.40 7.01 9.02
CA PRO A 183 -6.53 6.49 10.08
C PRO A 183 -7.25 6.29 11.42
N TYR A 184 -8.07 7.23 11.87
CA TYR A 184 -8.83 7.10 13.13
C TYR A 184 -9.86 5.95 13.06
N LEU A 185 -10.58 5.84 11.93
CA LEU A 185 -11.55 4.79 11.70
C LEU A 185 -10.90 3.40 11.69
N ASN A 186 -9.77 3.26 10.99
CA ASN A 186 -9.04 2.00 10.90
C ASN A 186 -8.35 1.64 12.22
N LYS A 187 -7.73 2.60 12.92
CA LYS A 187 -7.14 2.41 14.25
C LYS A 187 -8.18 1.86 15.24
N ARG A 188 -9.41 2.38 15.19
CA ARG A 188 -10.53 1.88 16.01
C ARG A 188 -10.91 0.42 15.71
N VAL A 189 -10.88 -0.01 14.44
CA VAL A 189 -11.12 -1.42 14.07
C VAL A 189 -10.06 -2.34 14.68
N VAL A 190 -8.78 -1.93 14.61
CA VAL A 190 -7.67 -2.64 15.25
C VAL A 190 -7.85 -2.70 16.78
N MET A 191 -8.25 -1.59 17.41
CA MET A 191 -8.53 -1.53 18.85
C MET A 191 -9.65 -2.49 19.27
N PHE A 192 -10.76 -2.58 18.51
CA PHE A 192 -11.84 -3.51 18.86
C PHE A 192 -11.38 -4.97 18.82
N LYS A 193 -10.62 -5.37 17.80
CA LYS A 193 -10.04 -6.73 17.75
C LYS A 193 -9.12 -7.01 18.94
N TYR A 194 -8.34 -6.01 19.35
CA TYR A 194 -7.44 -6.14 20.49
C TYR A 194 -8.21 -6.18 21.83
N ILE A 195 -9.27 -5.38 21.99
CA ILE A 195 -10.16 -5.41 23.17
C ILE A 195 -10.82 -6.80 23.32
N GLU A 196 -11.28 -7.40 22.22
CA GLU A 196 -11.85 -8.76 22.25
C GLU A 196 -10.83 -9.81 22.70
N HIS A 197 -9.59 -9.70 22.21
CA HIS A 197 -8.48 -10.57 22.63
C HIS A 197 -8.14 -10.42 24.11
N GLU A 198 -7.97 -9.19 24.59
CA GLU A 198 -7.65 -8.90 26.00
C GLU A 198 -8.78 -9.34 26.94
N LYS A 199 -10.06 -9.20 26.53
CA LYS A 199 -11.20 -9.75 27.29
C LYS A 199 -11.16 -11.27 27.36
N ALA A 200 -10.79 -11.96 26.29
CA ALA A 200 -10.67 -13.42 26.30
C ALA A 200 -9.52 -13.88 27.23
N LEU A 201 -8.39 -13.17 27.24
CA LEU A 201 -7.28 -13.44 28.16
C LEU A 201 -7.65 -13.14 29.62
N GLN A 202 -8.36 -12.03 29.88
CA GLN A 202 -8.92 -11.73 31.19
C GLN A 202 -9.80 -12.89 31.70
N GLN A 203 -10.78 -13.33 30.90
CA GLN A 203 -11.69 -14.41 31.27
C GLN A 203 -10.96 -15.75 31.50
N ALA A 204 -9.95 -16.06 30.69
CA ALA A 204 -9.13 -17.25 30.88
C ALA A 204 -8.35 -17.20 32.22
N ALA A 205 -7.75 -16.05 32.55
CA ALA A 205 -7.03 -15.86 33.81
C ALA A 205 -7.97 -15.83 35.05
N GLU A 206 -9.19 -15.30 34.91
CA GLU A 206 -10.23 -15.39 35.94
C GLU A 206 -10.64 -16.85 36.20
N GLN A 207 -10.81 -17.64 35.13
CA GLN A 207 -11.13 -19.06 35.22
C GLN A 207 -9.99 -19.88 35.83
N GLU A 208 -8.73 -19.62 35.43
CA GLU A 208 -7.54 -20.24 36.03
C GLU A 208 -7.47 -19.95 37.55
N ALA A 209 -7.78 -18.72 37.97
CA ALA A 209 -7.83 -18.38 39.40
C ALA A 209 -8.93 -19.14 40.17
N ILE A 210 -10.06 -19.47 39.54
CA ILE A 210 -11.13 -20.28 40.14
C ILE A 210 -10.69 -21.75 40.25
N GLU A 211 -10.08 -22.29 39.20
CA GLU A 211 -9.61 -23.68 39.15
C GLU A 211 -8.44 -23.92 40.11
N ALA A 212 -7.46 -23.02 40.16
CA ALA A 212 -6.35 -23.10 41.12
C ALA A 212 -6.82 -22.95 42.59
N ALA A 213 -7.93 -22.25 42.83
CA ALA A 213 -8.56 -22.16 44.16
C ALA A 213 -9.42 -23.37 44.51
N THR A 214 -9.80 -24.21 43.54
CA THR A 214 -10.76 -25.30 43.69
C THR A 214 -10.10 -26.65 43.39
N PRO A 215 -9.44 -27.30 44.38
CA PRO A 215 -8.77 -28.57 44.15
C PRO A 215 -9.76 -29.65 43.67
N PRO A 216 -9.35 -30.52 42.74
CA PRO A 216 -10.22 -31.56 42.19
C PRO A 216 -10.70 -32.49 43.31
N LYS A 217 -11.98 -32.91 43.23
CA LYS A 217 -12.53 -33.87 44.19
C LYS A 217 -11.68 -35.14 44.19
N PRO A 218 -11.23 -35.64 45.36
CA PRO A 218 -10.49 -36.89 45.39
C PRO A 218 -11.33 -38.04 44.87
N GLU A 219 -10.68 -38.97 44.16
CA GLU A 219 -11.30 -40.25 43.82
C GLU A 219 -11.77 -40.98 45.08
N LYS A 220 -12.82 -41.79 44.96
CA LYS A 220 -13.46 -42.50 46.07
C LYS A 220 -12.43 -43.36 46.83
N GLY A 221 -12.09 -42.95 48.05
CA GLY A 221 -11.12 -43.64 48.92
C GLY A 221 -9.69 -43.07 48.90
N LYS A 222 -9.38 -42.09 48.04
CA LYS A 222 -8.10 -41.36 48.05
C LYS A 222 -8.23 -40.07 48.89
N LYS A 223 -7.09 -39.56 49.39
CA LYS A 223 -7.02 -38.22 50.00
C LYS A 223 -7.01 -37.15 48.92
N ALA A 224 -7.49 -35.94 49.23
CA ALA A 224 -7.33 -34.79 48.35
C ALA A 224 -5.84 -34.49 48.11
N VAL A 225 -5.47 -34.22 46.87
CA VAL A 225 -4.12 -33.74 46.52
C VAL A 225 -4.05 -32.27 46.93
N VAL A 226 -3.20 -31.96 47.90
CA VAL A 226 -2.90 -30.59 48.27
C VAL A 226 -1.79 -30.10 47.35
N ASP A 227 -2.10 -29.14 46.48
CA ASP A 227 -1.07 -28.41 45.74
C ASP A 227 -0.45 -27.35 46.66
N PRO A 228 0.85 -27.45 47.00
CA PRO A 228 1.52 -26.46 47.85
C PRO A 228 1.66 -25.07 47.18
N GLN A 229 1.54 -24.99 45.85
CA GLN A 229 1.64 -23.75 45.07
C GLN A 229 0.28 -23.11 44.77
N ALA A 230 -0.83 -23.70 45.23
CA ALA A 230 -2.18 -23.26 44.85
C ALA A 230 -2.42 -21.76 45.13
N ALA A 231 -1.99 -21.26 46.28
CA ALA A 231 -2.13 -19.85 46.65
C ALA A 231 -1.32 -18.91 45.74
N GLU A 232 -0.12 -19.33 45.31
CA GLU A 232 0.74 -18.58 44.39
C GLU A 232 0.13 -18.55 42.98
N ARG A 233 -0.36 -19.69 42.49
CA ARG A 233 -1.06 -19.79 41.18
C ARG A 233 -2.32 -18.93 41.15
N VAL A 234 -3.15 -18.96 42.21
CA VAL A 234 -4.33 -18.08 42.34
C VAL A 234 -3.93 -16.60 42.34
N ALA A 235 -2.84 -16.22 43.02
CA ALA A 235 -2.39 -14.83 43.06
C ALA A 235 -1.88 -14.36 41.68
N ALA A 236 -1.09 -15.20 40.99
CA ALA A 236 -0.60 -14.93 39.64
C ALA A 236 -1.73 -14.78 38.61
N ALA A 237 -2.69 -15.73 38.61
CA ALA A 237 -3.85 -15.69 37.73
C ALA A 237 -4.72 -14.44 37.95
N LYS A 238 -4.96 -14.05 39.21
CA LYS A 238 -5.67 -12.79 39.54
C LYS A 238 -4.92 -11.54 39.10
N ALA A 239 -3.59 -11.52 39.24
CA ALA A 239 -2.77 -10.41 38.77
C ALA A 239 -2.80 -10.28 37.23
N SER A 240 -2.77 -11.42 36.53
CA SER A 240 -2.94 -11.50 35.07
C SER A 240 -4.31 -10.96 34.63
N ALA A 241 -5.39 -11.44 35.24
CA ALA A 241 -6.74 -10.95 34.98
C ALA A 241 -6.87 -9.43 35.18
N ALA A 242 -6.31 -8.89 36.27
CA ALA A 242 -6.31 -7.45 36.54
C ALA A 242 -5.51 -6.63 35.51
N ALA A 243 -4.39 -7.18 35.00
CA ALA A 243 -3.60 -6.55 33.95
C ALA A 243 -4.38 -6.48 32.62
N HIS A 244 -5.02 -7.57 32.21
CA HIS A 244 -5.87 -7.60 31.01
C HIS A 244 -7.10 -6.70 31.15
N ALA A 245 -7.75 -6.67 32.32
CA ALA A 245 -8.87 -5.76 32.60
C ALA A 245 -8.48 -4.28 32.43
N LYS A 246 -7.32 -3.88 32.96
CA LYS A 246 -6.75 -2.53 32.76
C LYS A 246 -6.44 -2.25 31.29
N ARG A 247 -5.91 -3.23 30.55
CA ARG A 247 -5.62 -3.09 29.12
C ARG A 247 -6.89 -2.91 28.28
N VAL A 248 -7.97 -3.62 28.62
CA VAL A 248 -9.30 -3.43 28.04
C VAL A 248 -9.82 -2.02 28.27
N GLU A 249 -9.67 -1.47 29.47
CA GLU A 249 -10.07 -0.10 29.80
C GLU A 249 -9.29 0.93 28.97
N GLU A 250 -7.95 0.83 28.95
CA GLU A 250 -7.06 1.70 28.17
C GLU A 250 -7.41 1.72 26.68
N LEU A 251 -7.58 0.53 26.07
CA LEU A 251 -7.91 0.40 24.66
C LEU A 251 -9.32 0.93 24.37
N THR A 252 -10.28 0.72 25.28
CA THR A 252 -11.66 1.23 25.15
C THR A 252 -11.68 2.76 25.19
N ALA A 253 -10.94 3.38 26.11
CA ALA A 253 -10.80 4.83 26.18
C ALA A 253 -10.20 5.41 24.89
N GLN A 254 -9.14 4.78 24.36
CA GLN A 254 -8.52 5.19 23.10
C GLN A 254 -9.45 5.00 21.89
N ALA A 255 -10.26 3.93 21.84
CA ALA A 255 -11.22 3.68 20.77
C ALA A 255 -12.37 4.71 20.76
N ASN A 256 -12.80 5.16 21.94
CA ASN A 256 -13.78 6.23 22.10
C ASN A 256 -13.22 7.58 21.63
N GLU A 257 -11.99 7.94 22.03
CA GLU A 257 -11.36 9.19 21.57
C GLU A 257 -11.08 9.16 20.06
N ALA A 258 -10.61 8.03 19.50
CA ALA A 258 -10.48 7.87 18.05
C ALA A 258 -11.83 8.02 17.31
N THR A 259 -12.95 7.59 17.91
CA THR A 259 -14.29 7.80 17.36
C THR A 259 -14.68 9.29 17.32
N LYS A 260 -14.35 10.05 18.36
CA LYS A 260 -14.54 11.51 18.41
C LYS A 260 -13.67 12.21 17.36
N GLN A 261 -12.38 11.90 17.33
CA GLN A 261 -11.40 12.48 16.41
C GLN A 261 -11.73 12.19 14.95
N PHE A 262 -12.23 10.98 14.64
CA PHE A 262 -12.78 10.66 13.31
C PHE A 262 -13.88 11.64 12.88
N GLY A 263 -14.82 11.96 13.78
CA GLY A 263 -15.89 12.92 13.51
C GLY A 263 -15.38 14.34 13.28
N GLU A 264 -14.35 14.76 14.03
CA GLU A 264 -13.71 16.07 13.91
C GLU A 264 -12.87 16.19 12.63
N ALA A 265 -12.08 15.17 12.29
CA ALA A 265 -11.36 15.06 11.02
C ALA A 265 -12.33 15.07 9.83
N THR A 266 -13.43 14.32 9.89
CA THR A 266 -14.46 14.30 8.84
C THR A 266 -15.08 15.69 8.60
N LYS A 267 -15.31 16.47 9.67
CA LYS A 267 -15.79 17.86 9.55
C LYS A 267 -14.75 18.76 8.89
N ARG A 268 -13.48 18.68 9.32
CA ARG A 268 -12.35 19.46 8.77
C ARG A 268 -12.12 19.14 7.29
N ALA A 269 -12.07 17.86 6.91
CA ALA A 269 -11.93 17.42 5.53
C ALA A 269 -13.05 17.94 4.60
N LYS A 270 -14.32 17.91 5.06
CA LYS A 270 -15.46 18.47 4.31
C LYS A 270 -15.38 19.99 4.16
N ALA A 271 -14.94 20.70 5.19
CA ALA A 271 -14.74 22.15 5.14
C ALA A 271 -13.63 22.54 4.15
N ALA A 272 -12.50 21.81 4.16
CA ALA A 272 -11.40 22.00 3.21
C ALA A 272 -11.89 21.83 1.75
N GLN A 273 -12.60 20.74 1.46
CA GLN A 273 -13.20 20.49 0.14
C GLN A 273 -14.16 21.61 -0.30
N ALA A 274 -15.04 22.07 0.60
CA ALA A 274 -15.99 23.16 0.29
C ALA A 274 -15.31 24.52 0.06
N SER A 275 -14.13 24.74 0.64
CA SER A 275 -13.36 25.99 0.49
C SER A 275 -12.50 26.06 -0.78
N GLY A 276 -12.44 25.00 -1.58
CA GLY A 276 -11.53 24.91 -2.73
C GLY A 276 -10.05 24.77 -2.37
N ALA A 277 -9.73 24.59 -1.08
CA ALA A 277 -8.37 24.45 -0.56
C ALA A 277 -7.83 23.02 -0.74
N THR A 278 -7.82 22.53 -1.97
CA THR A 278 -7.01 21.38 -2.40
C THR A 278 -5.84 21.89 -3.21
N LYS A 279 -4.64 21.84 -2.62
CA LYS A 279 -3.36 21.86 -3.32
C LYS A 279 -2.89 20.42 -3.52
#